data_AF-A0A0M2NN56-F1
#
_entry.id   AF-A0A0M2NN56-F1
#
_cell.length_a   1.000
_cell.length_b   1.000
_cell.length_c   1.000
_cell.angle_alpha   90.00
_cell.angle_beta   90.00
_cell.angle_gamma   90.00
#
_symmetry.space_group_name_H-M   'P 1'
#
loop_
_entity.id
_entity.type
_entity.pdbx_description
1 polymer ?
#
loop_
_entity_poly.entity_id
_entity_poly.type
_entity_poly.pdbx_seq_one_letter_code
_entity_poly.pdbx_strand_id
1 'polypeptide(L)'
;MQKQTKTFIEKGLITPSGEINKDKINLVSGAITPPFAETVWIFTNGDMDTINRLTHVFLDMDTDKDRKRLFNLIRALYGLTGLRFSDEAVPIASHPQALEYFIFSFLADFGEVIQELRNEETA
;
A
#
# COMPACT_ATOMS: atom_id res chain seq x y z
N MET A 1 -0.83 25.38 2.02
CA MET A 1 0.10 24.67 1.12
C MET A 1 1.49 24.45 1.73
N GLN A 2 2.15 25.45 2.33
CA GLN A 2 3.52 25.32 2.89
C GLN A 2 3.71 24.26 4.00
N LYS A 3 2.69 23.99 4.83
CA LYS A 3 2.80 23.07 5.98
C LYS A 3 2.92 21.59 5.57
N GLN A 4 2.24 21.17 4.51
CA GLN A 4 2.29 19.80 4.01
C GLN A 4 3.63 19.50 3.30
N THR A 5 4.09 20.40 2.43
CA THR A 5 5.38 20.25 1.71
C THR A 5 6.55 20.10 2.67
N LYS A 6 6.55 20.85 3.78
CA LYS A 6 7.58 20.74 4.82
C LYS A 6 7.61 19.35 5.45
N THR A 7 6.45 18.77 5.77
CA THR A 7 6.34 17.40 6.30
C THR A 7 6.81 16.34 5.32
N PHE A 8 6.61 16.51 4.01
CA PHE A 8 7.10 15.58 3.00
C PHE A 8 8.63 15.57 2.88
N ILE A 9 9.25 16.76 2.93
CA ILE A 9 10.71 16.90 2.90
C ILE A 9 11.32 16.35 4.20
N GLU A 10 10.73 16.66 5.35
CA GLU A 10 11.18 16.15 6.67
C GLU A 10 11.10 14.62 6.76
N LYS A 11 10.10 14.00 6.14
CA LYS A 11 9.96 12.54 6.06
C LYS A 11 10.74 11.90 4.92
N GLY A 12 11.44 12.71 4.10
CA GLY A 12 12.23 12.24 2.96
C GLY A 12 11.41 11.64 1.82
N LEU A 13 10.10 11.87 1.78
CA LEU A 13 9.19 11.36 0.74
C LEU A 13 9.29 12.17 -0.56
N ILE A 14 9.72 13.42 -0.44
CA ILE A 14 9.94 14.35 -1.56
C ILE A 14 11.29 15.03 -1.34
N THR A 15 12.06 15.20 -2.40
CA THR A 15 13.33 15.93 -2.39
C THR A 15 13.09 17.43 -2.17
N PRO A 16 14.13 18.21 -1.80
CA PRO A 16 14.03 19.67 -1.75
C PRO A 16 13.66 20.30 -3.11
N SER A 17 13.90 19.63 -4.23
CA SER A 17 13.49 20.05 -5.59
C SER A 17 12.00 19.80 -5.89
N GLY A 18 11.29 19.05 -5.04
CA GLY A 18 9.88 18.69 -5.24
C GLY A 18 9.66 17.36 -5.97
N GLU A 19 10.72 16.60 -6.25
CA GLU A 19 10.63 15.26 -6.88
C GLU A 19 10.32 14.18 -5.84
N ILE A 20 9.57 13.15 -6.23
CA ILE A 20 9.28 12.04 -5.31
C ILE A 20 10.54 11.20 -5.04
N ASN A 21 10.74 10.79 -3.79
CA ASN A 21 11.77 9.82 -3.42
C ASN A 21 11.18 8.41 -3.52
N LYS A 22 11.33 7.79 -4.69
CA LYS A 22 10.80 6.45 -4.97
C LYS A 22 11.35 5.40 -3.99
N ASP A 23 12.64 5.41 -3.70
CA ASP A 23 13.25 4.45 -2.77
C ASP A 23 12.61 4.51 -1.39
N LYS A 24 12.43 5.72 -0.85
CA LYS A 24 11.78 5.89 0.46
C LYS A 24 10.30 5.46 0.43
N ILE A 25 9.57 5.79 -0.63
CA ILE A 25 8.16 5.37 -0.77
C ILE A 25 8.06 3.84 -0.86
N ASN A 26 8.96 3.21 -1.63
CA ASN A 26 9.02 1.75 -1.75
C ASN A 26 9.34 1.08 -0.42
N LEU A 27 10.28 1.63 0.36
CA LEU A 27 10.57 1.15 1.72
C LEU A 27 9.36 1.25 2.65
N VAL A 28 8.57 2.32 2.55
CA VAL A 28 7.34 2.47 3.35
C VAL A 28 6.27 1.47 2.92
N SER A 29 6.12 1.22 1.61
CA SER A 29 5.24 0.16 1.08
C SER A 29 5.65 -1.22 1.60
N GLY A 30 6.88 -1.63 1.30
CA GLY A 30 7.39 -2.95 1.63
C GLY A 30 7.44 -3.25 3.14
N ALA A 31 7.48 -2.21 3.99
CA ALA A 31 7.38 -2.40 5.44
C ALA A 31 5.96 -2.72 5.93
N ILE A 32 4.92 -2.30 5.21
CA ILE A 32 3.53 -2.49 5.64
C ILE A 32 2.80 -3.57 4.85
N THR A 33 3.19 -3.86 3.62
CA THR A 33 2.45 -4.78 2.75
C THR A 33 2.50 -6.23 3.22
N PRO A 34 3.67 -6.82 3.58
CA PRO A 34 3.74 -8.22 4.02
C PRO A 34 2.80 -8.57 5.19
N PRO A 35 2.79 -7.83 6.34
CA PRO A 35 1.88 -8.19 7.43
C PRO A 35 0.40 -8.06 7.05
N PHE A 36 0.06 -7.21 6.09
CA PHE A 36 -1.30 -7.14 5.55
C PHE A 36 -1.64 -8.34 4.69
N ALA A 37 -0.77 -8.72 3.76
CA ALA A 37 -0.95 -9.89 2.90
C ALA A 37 -1.07 -11.18 3.73
N GLU A 38 -0.20 -11.37 4.71
CA GLU A 38 -0.26 -12.49 5.66
C GLU A 38 -1.58 -12.52 6.42
N THR A 39 -2.07 -11.37 6.90
CA THR A 39 -3.33 -11.33 7.64
C THR A 39 -4.52 -11.67 6.74
N VAL A 40 -4.52 -11.18 5.48
CA VAL A 40 -5.54 -11.54 4.48
C VAL A 40 -5.50 -13.05 4.20
N TRP A 41 -4.30 -13.63 4.05
CA TRP A 41 -4.13 -15.08 3.88
C TRP A 41 -4.74 -15.87 5.04
N ILE A 42 -4.40 -15.51 6.27
CA ILE A 42 -4.90 -16.17 7.48
C ILE A 42 -6.43 -16.07 7.58
N PHE A 43 -7.00 -14.88 7.36
CA PHE A 43 -8.45 -14.67 7.50
C PHE A 43 -9.28 -15.38 6.44
N THR A 44 -8.69 -15.54 5.25
CA THR A 44 -9.32 -16.27 4.15
C THR A 44 -9.00 -17.76 4.17
N ASN A 45 -8.12 -18.21 5.08
CA ASN A 45 -7.58 -19.56 5.10
C ASN A 45 -7.06 -20.00 3.70
N GLY A 46 -6.33 -19.10 3.04
CA GLY A 46 -5.78 -19.32 1.70
C GLY A 46 -6.81 -19.38 0.56
N ASP A 47 -8.06 -18.95 0.76
CA ASP A 47 -9.07 -18.91 -0.30
C ASP A 47 -8.70 -17.92 -1.42
N MET A 48 -8.05 -18.46 -2.46
CA MET A 48 -7.59 -17.71 -3.62
C MET A 48 -8.71 -17.01 -4.38
N ASP A 49 -9.95 -17.52 -4.35
CA ASP A 49 -11.06 -16.83 -5.02
C ASP A 49 -11.39 -15.51 -4.30
N THR A 50 -11.35 -15.50 -2.97
CA THR A 50 -11.58 -14.29 -2.17
C THR A 50 -10.40 -13.33 -2.29
N ILE A 51 -9.17 -13.82 -2.26
CA ILE A 51 -7.97 -13.00 -2.43
C ILE A 51 -7.95 -12.36 -3.83
N ASN A 52 -8.23 -13.12 -4.88
CA ASN A 52 -8.27 -12.60 -6.25
C ASN A 52 -9.37 -11.55 -6.42
N ARG A 53 -10.55 -11.73 -5.83
CA ARG A 53 -11.60 -10.70 -5.82
C ARG A 53 -11.14 -9.41 -5.15
N LEU A 54 -10.42 -9.49 -4.03
CA LEU A 54 -9.85 -8.32 -3.37
C LEU A 54 -8.80 -7.62 -4.25
N THR A 55 -7.89 -8.39 -4.87
CA THR A 55 -6.90 -7.88 -5.82
C THR A 55 -7.57 -7.15 -6.99
N HIS A 56 -8.63 -7.72 -7.57
CA HIS A 56 -9.39 -7.08 -8.64
C HIS A 56 -10.03 -5.77 -8.20
N VAL A 57 -10.62 -5.70 -6.99
CA VAL A 57 -11.13 -4.44 -6.44
C VAL A 57 -10.03 -3.39 -6.34
N PHE A 58 -8.83 -3.77 -5.91
CA PHE A 58 -7.72 -2.82 -5.86
C PHE A 58 -7.30 -2.32 -7.24
N LEU A 59 -7.17 -3.23 -8.22
CA LEU A 59 -6.80 -2.89 -9.59
C LEU A 59 -7.84 -2.00 -10.28
N ASP A 60 -9.12 -2.30 -10.12
CA ASP A 60 -10.21 -1.49 -10.70
C ASP A 60 -10.26 -0.07 -10.13
N MET A 61 -9.82 0.11 -8.88
CA MET A 61 -9.78 1.40 -8.20
C MET A 61 -8.47 2.18 -8.44
N ASP A 62 -7.44 1.57 -9.02
CA ASP A 62 -6.15 2.23 -9.30
C ASP A 62 -6.25 3.13 -10.54
N THR A 63 -7.11 4.15 -10.44
CA THR A 63 -7.29 5.20 -11.43
C THR A 63 -7.03 6.54 -10.78
N ASP A 64 -6.63 7.55 -11.56
CA ASP A 64 -6.33 8.89 -11.01
C ASP A 64 -7.47 9.50 -10.19
N LYS A 65 -8.71 9.17 -10.54
CA LYS A 65 -9.92 9.64 -9.85
C LYS A 65 -10.14 8.96 -8.50
N ASP A 66 -9.90 7.65 -8.44
CA ASP A 66 -10.28 6.82 -7.29
C ASP A 66 -9.11 6.39 -6.41
N ARG A 67 -7.85 6.65 -6.81
CA ARG A 67 -6.65 6.22 -6.08
C ARG A 67 -6.60 6.67 -4.62
N LYS A 68 -7.08 7.88 -4.31
CA LYS A 68 -7.19 8.35 -2.92
C LYS A 68 -8.24 7.56 -2.12
N ARG A 69 -9.32 7.12 -2.77
CA ARG A 69 -10.32 6.23 -2.15
C ARG A 69 -9.75 4.84 -1.94
N LEU A 70 -9.00 4.30 -2.91
CA LEU A 70 -8.26 3.05 -2.77
C LEU A 70 -7.32 3.08 -1.56
N PHE A 71 -6.51 4.13 -1.42
CA PHE A 71 -5.64 4.30 -0.24
C PHE A 71 -6.42 4.29 1.07
N ASN A 72 -7.57 4.98 1.13
CA ASN A 72 -8.41 4.98 2.33
C ASN A 72 -9.07 3.62 2.58
N LEU A 73 -9.43 2.88 1.54
CA LEU A 73 -9.93 1.50 1.65
C LEU A 73 -8.85 0.59 2.24
N ILE A 74 -7.63 0.62 1.69
CA ILE A 74 -6.49 -0.13 2.23
C ILE A 74 -6.30 0.23 3.71
N ARG A 75 -6.22 1.52 4.05
CA ARG A 75 -6.10 1.97 5.44
C ARG A 75 -7.25 1.47 6.34
N ALA A 76 -8.48 1.45 5.83
CA ALA A 76 -9.63 0.91 6.58
C ALA A 76 -9.49 -0.61 6.79
N LEU A 77 -9.03 -1.35 5.79
CA LEU A 77 -8.77 -2.79 5.89
C LEU A 77 -7.71 -3.09 6.96
N TYR A 78 -6.63 -2.30 7.06
CA TYR A 78 -5.68 -2.43 8.19
C TYR A 78 -6.37 -2.29 9.55
N GLY A 79 -7.23 -1.29 9.71
CA GLY A 79 -7.99 -1.11 10.95
C GLY A 79 -8.94 -2.27 11.25
N LEU A 80 -9.61 -2.81 10.22
CA LEU A 80 -10.51 -3.95 10.34
C LEU A 80 -9.77 -5.25 10.68
N THR A 81 -8.53 -5.40 10.24
CA THR A 81 -7.68 -6.56 10.53
C THR A 81 -6.86 -6.41 11.82
N GLY A 82 -7.02 -5.30 12.55
CA GLY A 82 -6.28 -5.03 13.78
C GLY A 82 -4.83 -4.59 13.57
N LEU A 83 -4.42 -4.37 12.33
CA LEU A 83 -3.09 -3.86 11.98
C LEU A 83 -3.03 -2.33 12.14
N ARG A 84 -1.87 -1.83 12.57
CA ARG A 84 -1.61 -0.38 12.57
C ARG A 84 -1.14 0.03 11.18
N PHE A 85 -1.85 0.98 10.57
CA PHE A 85 -1.39 1.61 9.35
C PHE A 85 -0.25 2.60 9.64
N SER A 86 0.77 2.66 8.79
CA SER A 86 1.96 3.49 9.02
C SER A 86 1.65 4.99 8.97
N ASP A 87 2.04 5.71 10.03
CA ASP A 87 1.99 7.18 10.08
C ASP A 87 2.93 7.83 9.05
N GLU A 88 3.95 7.11 8.58
CA GLU A 88 4.81 7.55 7.47
C GLU A 88 4.09 7.51 6.12
N ALA A 89 3.15 6.57 5.94
CA ALA A 89 2.37 6.45 4.71
C ALA A 89 1.24 7.50 4.63
N VAL A 90 0.67 7.94 5.75
CA VAL A 90 -0.48 8.87 5.77
C VAL A 90 -0.29 10.15 4.93
N PRO A 91 0.87 10.85 4.98
CA PRO A 91 1.09 12.04 4.15
C PRO A 91 1.06 11.74 2.64
N ILE A 92 1.47 10.54 2.20
CA ILE A 92 1.57 10.16 0.78
C ILE A 92 0.26 10.43 0.03
N ALA A 93 -0.89 10.19 0.67
CA ALA A 93 -2.21 10.44 0.10
C ALA A 93 -2.51 11.89 -0.33
N SER A 94 -1.65 12.85 0.05
CA SER A 94 -1.77 14.26 -0.32
C SER A 94 -0.89 14.65 -1.52
N HIS A 95 -0.09 13.73 -2.07
CA HIS A 95 0.79 13.97 -3.22
C HIS A 95 0.51 12.95 -4.35
N PRO A 96 -0.16 13.35 -5.46
CA PRO A 96 -0.65 12.41 -6.48
C PRO A 96 0.39 11.43 -7.03
N GLN A 97 1.58 11.91 -7.40
CA GLN A 97 2.65 11.05 -7.93
C GLN A 97 3.24 10.11 -6.88
N ALA A 98 3.27 10.53 -5.62
CA ALA A 98 3.79 9.68 -4.55
C ALA A 98 2.76 8.60 -4.20
N LEU A 99 1.48 8.96 -4.23
CA LEU A 99 0.37 8.04 -4.05
C LEU A 99 0.29 7.01 -5.17
N GLU A 100 0.44 7.43 -6.43
CA GLU A 100 0.55 6.53 -7.58
C GLU A 100 1.67 5.51 -7.38
N TYR A 101 2.87 5.98 -7.08
CA TYR A 101 4.01 5.09 -6.88
C TYR A 101 3.84 4.17 -5.66
N PHE A 102 3.26 4.67 -4.57
CA PHE A 102 2.95 3.86 -3.39
C PHE A 102 1.95 2.75 -3.67
N ILE A 103 0.85 3.04 -4.39
CA ILE A 103 -0.16 2.03 -4.75
C ILE A 103 0.46 0.98 -5.69
N PHE A 104 1.27 1.41 -6.66
CA PHE A 104 2.01 0.50 -7.52
C PHE A 104 2.90 -0.47 -6.71
N SER A 105 3.75 0.06 -5.82
CA SER A 105 4.60 -0.77 -4.96
C SER A 105 3.77 -1.71 -4.07
N PHE A 106 2.71 -1.20 -3.45
CA PHE A 106 1.86 -1.98 -2.56
C PHE A 106 1.22 -3.17 -3.28
N LEU A 107 0.71 -2.97 -4.51
CA LEU A 107 0.08 -4.05 -5.27
C LEU A 107 1.07 -5.09 -5.76
N ALA A 108 2.28 -4.66 -6.14
CA ALA A 108 3.37 -5.57 -6.50
C ALA A 108 3.76 -6.44 -5.30
N ASP A 109 4.12 -5.81 -4.16
CA ASP A 109 4.50 -6.48 -2.93
C ASP A 109 3.38 -7.43 -2.45
N PHE A 110 2.11 -7.01 -2.53
CA PHE A 110 0.97 -7.83 -2.10
C PHE A 110 0.84 -9.08 -2.97
N GLY A 111 0.96 -8.94 -4.29
CA GLY A 111 0.92 -10.06 -5.21
C GLY A 111 2.07 -11.04 -5.01
N GLU A 112 3.28 -10.53 -4.75
CA GLU A 112 4.47 -11.34 -4.47
C GLU A 112 4.29 -12.16 -3.19
N VAL A 113 3.92 -11.53 -2.07
CA VAL A 113 3.75 -12.22 -0.77
C VAL A 113 2.64 -13.27 -0.83
N ILE A 114 1.50 -12.99 -1.49
CA ILE A 114 0.43 -13.99 -1.67
C ILE A 114 0.93 -15.19 -2.48
N GLN A 115 1.75 -14.97 -3.51
CA GLN A 115 2.30 -16.07 -4.29
C GLN A 115 3.30 -16.90 -3.50
N GLU A 116 4.13 -16.26 -2.68
CA GLU A 116 5.06 -16.93 -1.76
C GLU A 116 4.31 -17.84 -0.78
N LEU A 117 3.32 -17.29 -0.07
CA LEU A 117 2.49 -18.04 0.90
C LEU A 117 1.80 -19.24 0.25
N ARG A 118 1.25 -19.06 -0.95
CA ARG A 118 0.64 -20.15 -1.71
C ARG A 118 1.65 -21.25 -2.03
N ASN A 119 2.85 -20.88 -2.45
CA ASN A 119 3.87 -21.87 -2.81
C ASN A 119 4.33 -22.66 -1.59
N GLU A 120 4.45 -22.02 -0.43
CA GLU A 120 4.82 -22.66 0.85
C GLU A 120 3.78 -23.70 1.31
N GLU A 121 2.47 -23.45 1.15
CA GLU A 121 1.44 -24.45 1.49
C GLU A 121 1.41 -25.65 0.55
N THR A 122 1.95 -25.51 -0.66
CA THR A 122 1.98 -26.58 -1.67
C THR A 122 3.29 -27.37 -1.72
N ALA A 123 4.27 -27.00 -0.88
CA ALA A 123 5.58 -27.65 -0.76
C ALA A 123 5.57 -28.83 0.21
#